data_AF-A0A0G2QNN0-F1
#
_entry.id   AF-A0A0G2QNN0-F1
#
_cell.length_a   1.000
_cell.length_b   1.000
_cell.length_c   1.000
_cell.angle_alpha   90.00
_cell.angle_beta   90.00
_cell.angle_gamma   90.00
#
_symmetry.space_group_name_H-M   'P 1'
#
loop_
_entity.id
_entity.type
_entity.pdbx_description
1 polymer ?
#
loop_
_entity_poly.entity_id
_entity_poly.type
_entity_poly.pdbx_seq_one_letter_code
_entity_poly.pdbx_strand_id
1 'polypeptide(L)'
;EIPIISGSALLAVEALSKDSQIQKGKDPWVDKIYQLMETVDNAIPLPQRDIEKQFLMAVENVVSITGRGTVATGRVERGQIKVGDTVEVIGLKDTQTTTVIGLEMFQ
;
A
#
# COMPACT_ATOMS: atom_id res chain seq x y z
N GLU A 1 8.39 -9.84 22.11
CA GLU A 1 6.99 -10.16 22.48
C GLU A 1 6.07 -9.49 21.47
N ILE A 2 4.98 -10.13 21.03
CA ILE A 2 4.05 -9.55 20.07
C ILE A 2 2.98 -8.78 20.85
N PRO A 3 2.81 -7.46 20.63
CA PRO A 3 1.79 -6.69 21.34
C PRO A 3 0.38 -7.19 21.05
N ILE A 4 -0.45 -7.30 22.09
CA ILE A 4 -1.86 -7.70 21.99
C ILE A 4 -2.72 -6.56 22.50
N ILE A 5 -3.66 -6.09 21.68
CA ILE A 5 -4.58 -4.99 22.02
C ILE A 5 -6.00 -5.51 21.92
N SER A 6 -6.70 -5.51 23.05
CA SER A 6 -8.13 -5.85 23.10
C SER A 6 -8.98 -4.62 22.78
N GLY A 7 -9.87 -4.74 21.80
CA GLY A 7 -10.78 -3.68 21.35
C GLY A 7 -11.92 -4.23 20.50
N SER A 8 -12.79 -3.34 20.02
CA SER A 8 -13.90 -3.65 19.12
C SER A 8 -13.83 -2.78 17.87
N ALA A 9 -13.54 -3.40 16.72
CA ALA A 9 -13.46 -2.68 15.45
C ALA A 9 -14.82 -2.11 15.03
N LEU A 10 -15.91 -2.85 15.25
CA LEU A 10 -17.26 -2.42 14.90
C LEU A 10 -17.65 -1.14 15.66
N LEU A 11 -17.46 -1.13 16.99
CA LEU A 11 -17.86 0.01 17.82
C LEU A 11 -17.04 1.27 17.50
N ALA A 12 -15.75 1.11 17.16
CA ALA A 12 -14.92 2.23 16.71
C ALA A 12 -15.42 2.82 15.38
N VAL A 13 -15.79 1.98 14.41
CA VAL A 13 -16.36 2.42 13.12
C VAL A 13 -17.72 3.08 13.31
N GLU A 14 -18.58 2.53 14.16
CA GLU A 14 -19.88 3.13 14.48
C GLU A 14 -19.75 4.50 15.14
N ALA A 15 -18.77 4.68 16.03
CA ALA A 15 -18.46 5.97 16.63
C ALA A 15 -18.01 6.98 15.56
N LEU A 16 -17.04 6.60 14.71
CA LEU A 16 -16.53 7.45 13.62
C LEU A 16 -17.60 7.77 12.56
N SER A 17 -18.59 6.89 12.39
CA SER A 17 -19.71 7.13 11.47
C SER A 17 -20.68 8.19 11.99
N LYS A 18 -20.75 8.37 13.33
CA LYS A 18 -21.56 9.41 13.97
C LYS A 18 -20.82 10.74 14.05
N ASP A 19 -19.53 10.70 14.32
CA ASP A 19 -18.63 11.84 14.33
C ASP A 19 -17.28 11.45 13.71
N SER A 20 -17.01 11.94 12.51
CA SER A 20 -15.80 11.61 11.75
C SER A 20 -14.55 12.30 12.26
N GLN A 21 -14.67 13.22 13.23
CA GLN A 21 -13.57 14.00 13.78
C GLN A 21 -13.29 13.69 15.25
N ILE A 22 -13.75 12.53 15.74
CA ILE A 22 -13.45 12.05 17.09
C ILE A 22 -11.94 12.06 17.31
N GLN A 23 -11.50 12.87 18.27
CA GLN A 23 -10.11 12.98 18.66
C GLN A 23 -9.73 11.87 19.66
N LYS A 24 -8.44 11.54 19.72
CA LYS A 24 -7.87 10.66 20.76
C LYS A 24 -8.31 11.15 22.16
N GLY A 25 -8.78 10.24 23.00
CA GLY A 25 -9.30 10.50 24.35
C GLY A 25 -10.80 10.76 24.43
N LYS A 26 -11.54 10.70 23.31
CA LYS A 26 -12.99 11.01 23.28
C LYS A 26 -13.89 9.79 23.16
N ASP A 27 -13.38 8.67 22.66
CA ASP A 27 -14.11 7.40 22.59
C ASP A 27 -13.17 6.22 22.93
N PRO A 28 -13.55 5.33 23.86
CA PRO A 28 -12.69 4.25 24.32
C PRO A 28 -12.35 3.23 23.23
N TRP A 29 -13.20 3.05 22.21
CA TRP A 29 -12.97 2.10 21.12
C TRP A 29 -12.07 2.70 20.04
N VAL A 30 -12.28 3.98 19.70
CA VAL A 30 -11.39 4.73 18.80
C VAL A 30 -9.98 4.81 19.40
N ASP A 31 -9.86 5.00 20.72
CA ASP A 31 -8.57 5.02 21.40
C ASP A 31 -7.81 3.69 21.31
N LYS A 32 -8.52 2.55 21.25
CA LYS A 32 -7.88 1.25 20.99
C LYS A 32 -7.31 1.15 19.57
N ILE A 33 -7.96 1.78 18.59
CA ILE A 33 -7.42 1.85 17.22
C ILE A 33 -6.18 2.75 17.18
N TYR A 34 -6.21 3.91 17.87
CA TYR A 34 -5.01 4.74 18.00
C TYR A 34 -3.86 4.00 18.68
N GLN A 35 -4.14 3.26 19.76
CA GLN A 35 -3.15 2.43 20.45
C GLN A 35 -2.57 1.36 19.50
N LEU A 36 -3.41 0.76 18.65
CA LEU A 36 -2.98 -0.21 17.65
C LEU A 36 -2.04 0.42 16.63
N MET A 37 -2.39 1.56 16.06
CA MET A 37 -1.55 2.25 15.08
C MET A 37 -0.21 2.69 15.68
N GLU A 38 -0.23 3.27 16.89
CA GLU A 38 0.99 3.65 17.62
C GLU A 38 1.89 2.44 17.92
N THR A 39 1.29 1.29 18.18
CA THR A 39 2.03 0.05 18.41
C THR A 39 2.65 -0.47 17.11
N VAL A 40 1.92 -0.41 15.99
CA VAL A 40 2.44 -0.78 14.66
C VAL A 40 3.63 0.10 14.29
N ASP A 41 3.51 1.42 14.45
CA ASP A 41 4.56 2.39 14.13
C ASP A 41 5.85 2.14 14.94
N ASN A 42 5.70 1.74 16.21
CA ASN A 42 6.84 1.49 17.10
C ASN A 42 7.43 0.07 16.97
N ALA A 43 6.61 -0.94 16.67
CA ALA A 43 7.03 -2.33 16.67
C ALA A 43 7.50 -2.84 15.31
N ILE A 44 7.00 -2.26 14.20
CA ILE A 44 7.33 -2.71 12.85
C ILE A 44 8.31 -1.72 12.22
N PRO A 45 9.62 -2.07 12.11
CA PRO A 45 10.58 -1.18 11.50
C PRO A 45 10.29 -1.00 10.00
N LEU A 46 10.58 0.19 9.49
CA LEU A 46 10.53 0.44 8.06
C LEU A 46 11.54 -0.47 7.34
N PRO A 47 11.11 -1.29 6.38
CA PRO A 47 12.01 -2.17 5.66
C PRO A 47 12.98 -1.35 4.81
N GLN A 48 14.24 -1.79 4.76
CA GLN A 48 15.24 -1.17 3.88
C GLN A 48 14.83 -1.36 2.42
N ARG A 49 14.80 -0.26 1.67
CA ARG A 49 14.46 -0.26 0.24
C ARG A 49 15.75 -0.32 -0.57
N ASP A 50 15.85 -1.31 -1.45
CA ASP A 50 17.02 -1.48 -2.31
C ASP A 50 16.78 -0.81 -3.67
N ILE A 51 16.96 0.50 -3.69
CA ILE A 51 16.59 1.37 -4.80
C ILE A 51 17.64 1.43 -5.92
N GLU A 52 18.85 0.91 -5.68
CA GLU A 52 19.97 0.92 -6.64
C GLU A 52 20.00 -0.34 -7.52
N LYS A 53 19.24 -1.37 -7.16
CA LYS A 53 19.09 -2.58 -7.98
C LYS A 53 18.26 -2.32 -9.23
N GLN A 54 18.36 -3.26 -10.17
CA GLN A 54 17.45 -3.29 -11.32
C GLN A 54 15.99 -3.41 -10.86
N PHE A 55 15.12 -2.65 -11.52
CA PHE A 55 13.69 -2.62 -11.26
C PHE A 55 13.08 -4.02 -11.30
N LEU A 56 12.29 -4.34 -10.29
CA LEU A 56 11.43 -5.51 -10.27
C LEU A 56 10.16 -5.17 -9.51
N MET A 57 9.02 -5.44 -10.14
CA MET A 57 7.70 -5.31 -9.53
C MET A 57 6.91 -6.59 -9.80
N ALA A 58 6.36 -7.17 -8.74
CA ALA A 58 5.43 -8.29 -8.89
C ALA A 58 4.06 -7.73 -9.31
N VAL A 59 3.50 -8.23 -10.42
CA VAL A 59 2.16 -7.85 -10.86
C VAL A 59 1.13 -8.58 -10.00
N GLU A 60 0.35 -7.81 -9.24
CA GLU A 60 -0.73 -8.32 -8.37
C GLU A 60 -2.07 -8.32 -9.10
N ASN A 61 -2.36 -7.27 -9.87
CA ASN A 61 -3.59 -7.15 -10.65
C ASN A 61 -3.35 -6.34 -11.93
N VAL A 62 -4.24 -6.51 -12.90
CA VAL A 62 -4.23 -5.79 -14.17
C VAL A 62 -5.62 -5.22 -14.43
N VAL A 63 -5.70 -3.91 -14.65
CA VAL A 63 -6.95 -3.21 -14.96
C VAL A 63 -6.82 -2.44 -16.27
N SER A 64 -7.92 -2.35 -17.02
CA SER A 64 -8.00 -1.53 -18.23
C SER A 64 -8.79 -0.27 -17.93
N ILE A 65 -8.13 0.89 -17.97
CA ILE A 65 -8.75 2.19 -17.72
C ILE A 65 -9.08 2.84 -19.06
N THR A 66 -10.37 3.09 -19.31
CA THR A 66 -10.85 3.77 -20.51
C THR A 66 -10.13 5.11 -20.70
N GLY A 67 -9.52 5.29 -21.88
CA GLY A 67 -8.78 6.51 -22.22
C GLY A 67 -7.36 6.61 -21.66
N ARG A 68 -6.89 5.65 -20.84
CA ARG A 68 -5.50 5.60 -20.35
C ARG A 68 -4.74 4.34 -20.78
N GLY A 69 -5.43 3.21 -20.89
CA GLY A 69 -4.85 1.93 -21.30
C GLY A 69 -4.76 0.93 -20.15
N THR A 70 -3.81 0.00 -20.25
CA THR A 70 -3.60 -1.08 -19.30
C THR A 70 -2.72 -0.62 -18.13
N VAL A 71 -3.18 -0.86 -16.91
CA VAL A 71 -2.45 -0.57 -15.68
C VAL A 71 -2.20 -1.87 -14.93
N ALA A 72 -0.92 -2.18 -14.72
CA ALA A 72 -0.50 -3.24 -13.83
C ALA A 72 -0.24 -2.66 -12.44
N THR A 73 -0.87 -3.22 -11.41
CA THR A 73 -0.67 -2.81 -10.01
C THR A 73 0.19 -3.83 -9.29
N GLY A 74 0.98 -3.37 -8.33
CA GLY A 74 1.79 -4.24 -7.49
C GLY A 74 2.77 -3.47 -6.62
N ARG A 75 3.45 -4.20 -5.75
CA ARG A 75 4.54 -3.64 -4.93
C ARG A 75 5.86 -3.74 -5.70
N VAL A 76 6.57 -2.62 -5.77
CA VAL A 76 7.96 -2.62 -6.26
C VAL A 76 8.82 -3.35 -5.23
N GLU A 77 9.42 -4.47 -5.64
CA GLU A 77 10.26 -5.31 -4.79
C GLU A 77 11.66 -4.70 -4.63
N ARG A 78 12.17 -4.08 -5.69
CA ARG A 78 13.49 -3.41 -5.71
C ARG A 78 13.64 -2.49 -6.91
N GLY A 79 14.66 -1.65 -6.85
CA GLY A 79 15.01 -0.69 -7.88
C GLY A 79 14.05 0.48 -7.97
N GLN A 80 14.16 1.21 -9.06
CA GLN A 80 13.37 2.38 -9.36
C GLN A 80 12.93 2.34 -10.82
N ILE A 81 11.83 3.02 -11.11
CA ILE A 81 11.32 3.18 -12.45
C ILE A 81 10.81 4.60 -12.65
N LYS A 82 10.93 5.10 -13.88
CA LYS A 82 10.47 6.41 -14.30
C LYS A 82 9.55 6.27 -15.51
N VAL A 83 8.69 7.27 -15.71
CA VAL A 83 7.93 7.39 -16.94
C VAL A 83 8.91 7.55 -18.10
N GLY A 84 8.70 6.79 -19.18
CA GLY A 84 9.58 6.68 -20.33
C GLY A 84 10.52 5.48 -20.28
N ASP A 85 10.69 4.83 -19.13
CA ASP A 85 11.55 3.65 -19.04
C ASP A 85 10.95 2.46 -19.81
N THR A 86 11.83 1.74 -20.50
CA THR A 86 11.50 0.46 -21.15
C THR A 86 11.62 -0.67 -20.14
N VAL A 87 10.60 -1.52 -20.07
CA VAL A 87 10.53 -2.67 -19.16
C VAL A 87 10.19 -3.95 -19.91
N GLU A 88 10.51 -5.07 -19.27
CA GLU A 88 10.14 -6.40 -19.73
C GLU A 88 9.05 -7.00 -18.82
N VAL A 89 7.99 -7.52 -19.44
CA VAL A 89 6.97 -8.31 -18.77
C VAL A 89 7.38 -9.77 -18.87
N ILE A 90 7.82 -10.33 -17.74
CA ILE A 90 8.46 -11.65 -17.67
C ILE A 90 7.54 -12.63 -16.94
N GLY A 91 7.41 -13.84 -17.49
CA GLY A 91 6.70 -14.96 -16.86
C GLY A 91 5.35 -15.28 -17.50
N LEU A 92 4.88 -16.51 -17.29
CA LEU A 92 3.67 -17.14 -17.86
C LEU A 92 3.64 -17.28 -19.39
N LYS A 93 4.14 -16.28 -20.13
CA LYS A 93 4.23 -16.24 -21.60
C LYS A 93 5.63 -15.79 -22.03
N ASP A 94 5.85 -15.74 -23.33
CA ASP A 94 7.05 -15.14 -23.91
C ASP A 94 7.22 -13.70 -23.43
N THR A 95 8.48 -13.34 -23.15
CA THR A 95 8.83 -12.03 -22.61
C THR A 95 8.51 -10.95 -23.63
N GLN A 96 7.83 -9.89 -23.18
CA GLN A 96 7.46 -8.76 -24.01
C GLN A 96 8.04 -7.48 -23.45
N THR A 97 8.56 -6.64 -24.33
CA THR A 97 9.06 -5.31 -23.99
C THR A 97 7.95 -4.27 -24.16
N THR A 98 7.84 -3.35 -23.22
CA THR A 98 6.91 -2.22 -23.28
C THR A 98 7.52 -0.98 -22.62
N THR A 99 6.85 0.16 -22.74
CA THR A 99 7.29 1.44 -22.17
C THR A 99 6.32 1.90 -21.09
N VAL A 100 6.84 2.35 -19.96
CA VAL A 100 6.02 2.93 -18.90
C VAL A 100 5.59 4.33 -19.28
N ILE A 101 4.28 4.52 -19.42
CA ILE A 101 3.67 5.81 -19.82
C ILE A 101 3.09 6.61 -18.65
N GLY A 102 3.00 6.01 -17.46
CA GLY A 102 2.45 6.65 -16.27
C GLY A 102 2.77 5.86 -15.00
N LEU A 103 2.82 6.56 -13.88
CA LEU A 103 3.01 6.01 -12.54
C LEU A 103 2.04 6.71 -11.60
N GLU A 104 1.28 5.96 -10.82
CA GLU A 104 0.35 6.49 -9.82
C GLU A 104 0.48 5.70 -8.51
N MET A 105 0.29 6.38 -7.39
CA MET A 105 0.09 5.78 -6.07
C MET A 105 -1.10 6.47 -5.41
N PHE A 106 -1.90 5.73 -4.65
CA PHE A 106 -2.89 6.35 -3.78
C PHE A 106 -2.15 7.13 -2.68
N GLN A 107 -2.52 8.40 -2.52
CA GLN A 107 -2.05 9.26 -1.43
C GLN A 107 -2.96 9.11 -0.21
#